data_AF-A0A449D310-F1
#
_entry.id   AF-A0A449D310-F1
#
_cell.length_a   1.000
_cell.length_b   1.000
_cell.length_c   1.000
_cell.angle_alpha   90.00
_cell.angle_beta   90.00
_cell.angle_gamma   90.00
#
_symmetry.space_group_name_H-M   'P 1'
#
loop_
_entity.id
_entity.type
_entity.pdbx_description
1 polymer ?
#
loop_
_entity_poly.entity_id
_entity_poly.type
_entity_poly.pdbx_seq_one_letter_code
_entity_poly.pdbx_strand_id
1 'polypeptide(L)'
;MSTTKNIPTPAENEIRPRYEAVRSRHSKAVEELEAARQAEATAQDNVNAHLALADTKESKPKSWAHDLAELEATLKWARSRRTSKSMELEEAQRDLQAAERALALAKMEDRAAVIGGFSRDEFIQRYKQKLAPIRDEMWAELHLLADLETEVADIAREAGIDNGDPRYTPPPTGSSDPGRHQFDGVNLAPGGLNSYLAEEALEVGDDPRVVAAREAAAAEWTARRDAEEQERREERERERLWREHRERTFNPNAPRQIQYPDGGHPMKTSRLGPGLTPNG
;
A
#
# COMPACT_ATOMS: atom_id res chain seq x y z
N MET A 1 -18.64 0.55 -22.07
CA MET A 1 -17.44 0.65 -22.92
C MET A 1 -16.24 0.24 -22.10
N SER A 2 -15.65 -0.92 -22.37
CA SER A 2 -14.46 -1.40 -21.66
C SER A 2 -13.28 -0.59 -22.14
N THR A 3 -12.83 0.39 -21.34
CA THR A 3 -11.53 1.02 -21.55
C THR A 3 -10.49 -0.04 -21.22
N THR A 4 -9.99 -0.71 -22.26
CA THR A 4 -8.75 -1.46 -22.19
C THR A 4 -7.70 -0.49 -21.65
N LYS A 5 -7.41 -0.58 -20.35
CA LYS A 5 -6.32 0.16 -19.73
C LYS A 5 -5.08 -0.17 -20.55
N ASN A 6 -4.50 0.83 -21.22
CA ASN A 6 -3.24 0.67 -21.92
C ASN A 6 -2.18 0.30 -20.90
N ILE A 7 -1.96 -1.00 -20.70
CA ILE A 7 -0.90 -1.49 -19.85
C ILE A 7 0.41 -1.22 -20.60
N PRO A 8 1.37 -0.50 -19.99
CA PRO A 8 2.67 -0.31 -20.61
C PRO A 8 3.30 -1.67 -20.93
N THR A 9 3.90 -1.77 -22.12
CA THR A 9 4.42 -3.03 -22.69
C THR A 9 5.89 -2.92 -23.16
N PRO A 10 6.82 -2.30 -22.39
CA PRO A 10 8.18 -2.08 -22.86
C PRO A 10 8.92 -3.39 -23.20
N ALA A 11 8.88 -4.41 -22.32
CA ALA A 11 9.57 -5.67 -22.57
C ALA A 11 8.93 -6.44 -23.73
N GLU A 12 7.59 -6.47 -23.79
CA GLU A 12 6.88 -7.08 -24.91
C GLU A 12 7.22 -6.38 -26.24
N ASN A 13 7.33 -5.05 -26.25
CA ASN A 13 7.66 -4.29 -27.46
C ASN A 13 9.09 -4.54 -27.95
N GLU A 14 10.04 -4.79 -27.05
CA GLU A 14 11.41 -5.13 -27.42
C GLU A 14 11.52 -6.53 -28.06
N ILE A 15 10.78 -7.51 -27.55
CA ILE A 15 10.86 -8.91 -28.02
C ILE A 15 10.00 -9.20 -29.26
N ARG A 16 8.89 -8.46 -29.43
CA ARG A 16 7.91 -8.72 -30.50
C ARG A 16 8.48 -8.75 -31.93
N PRO A 17 9.37 -7.83 -32.35
CA PRO A 17 9.92 -7.87 -33.71
C PRO A 17 10.72 -9.16 -33.97
N ARG A 18 11.45 -9.66 -32.98
CA ARG A 18 12.20 -10.92 -33.10
C ARG A 18 11.27 -12.11 -33.20
N TYR A 19 10.21 -12.15 -32.38
CA TYR A 19 9.19 -13.20 -32.46
C TYR A 19 8.51 -13.22 -33.85
N GLU A 20 8.13 -12.06 -34.38
CA GLU A 20 7.51 -11.95 -35.70
C GLU A 20 8.45 -12.41 -36.82
N ALA A 21 9.74 -12.07 -36.74
CA ALA A 21 10.74 -12.54 -37.68
C ALA A 21 10.91 -14.07 -37.65
N VAL A 22 10.95 -14.68 -36.46
CA VAL A 22 11.05 -16.14 -36.31
C VAL A 22 9.78 -16.84 -36.82
N ARG A 23 8.61 -16.29 -36.51
CA ARG A 23 7.33 -16.80 -37.02
C ARG A 23 7.26 -16.76 -38.55
N SER A 24 7.75 -15.68 -39.16
CA SER A 24 7.85 -15.57 -40.62
C SER A 24 8.79 -16.63 -41.21
N ARG A 25 9.95 -16.88 -40.58
CA ARG A 25 10.88 -17.94 -40.99
C ARG A 25 10.25 -19.33 -40.91
N HIS A 26 9.50 -19.62 -39.85
CA HIS A 26 8.77 -20.89 -39.70
C HIS A 26 7.75 -21.06 -40.83
N SER A 27 6.93 -20.04 -41.10
CA SER A 27 5.97 -20.06 -42.21
C SER A 27 6.65 -20.35 -43.56
N LYS A 28 7.79 -19.70 -43.81
CA LYS A 28 8.58 -19.92 -45.02
C LYS A 28 9.15 -21.35 -45.09
N ALA A 29 9.64 -21.90 -43.99
CA ALA A 29 10.13 -23.28 -43.94
C ALA A 29 9.02 -24.31 -44.24
N VAL A 30 7.80 -24.06 -43.80
CA VAL A 30 6.62 -24.88 -44.13
C VAL A 30 6.35 -24.84 -45.64
N GLU A 31 6.31 -23.66 -46.24
CA GLU A 31 6.10 -23.48 -47.68
C GLU A 31 7.21 -24.16 -48.51
N GLU A 32 8.47 -24.02 -48.10
CA GLU A 32 9.61 -24.63 -48.80
C GLU A 32 9.64 -26.16 -48.70
N LEU A 33 9.19 -26.74 -47.58
CA LEU A 33 9.04 -28.19 -47.45
C LEU A 33 7.94 -28.70 -48.38
N GLU A 34 6.81 -27.99 -48.46
CA GLU A 34 5.71 -28.39 -49.34
C GLU A 34 6.12 -28.32 -50.81
N ALA A 35 6.83 -27.25 -51.21
CA ALA A 35 7.42 -27.17 -52.55
C ALA A 35 8.41 -28.31 -52.83
N ALA A 36 9.21 -28.72 -51.84
CA ALA A 36 10.14 -29.84 -51.98
C ALA A 36 9.41 -31.21 -52.13
N ARG A 37 8.29 -31.41 -51.43
CA ARG A 37 7.42 -32.59 -51.58
C ARG A 37 6.82 -32.65 -52.97
N GLN A 38 6.31 -31.53 -53.47
CA GLN A 38 5.76 -31.45 -54.83
C GLN A 38 6.82 -31.77 -55.88
N ALA A 39 8.05 -31.25 -55.72
CA ALA A 39 9.16 -31.54 -56.63
C ALA A 39 9.55 -33.03 -56.62
N GLU A 40 9.54 -33.68 -55.45
CA GLU A 40 9.77 -35.13 -55.35
C GLU A 40 8.66 -35.91 -56.07
N ALA A 41 7.39 -35.56 -55.85
CA ALA A 41 6.26 -36.21 -56.50
C ALA A 41 6.35 -36.09 -58.03
N THR A 42 6.61 -34.88 -58.54
CA THR A 42 6.80 -34.66 -59.99
C THR A 42 7.98 -35.45 -60.55
N ALA A 43 9.12 -35.50 -59.84
CA ALA A 43 10.28 -36.28 -60.28
C ALA A 43 9.96 -37.78 -60.31
N GLN A 44 9.20 -38.28 -59.33
CA GLN A 44 8.76 -39.68 -59.27
C GLN A 44 7.80 -40.00 -60.42
N ASP A 45 6.85 -39.13 -60.71
CA ASP A 45 5.90 -39.30 -61.81
C ASP A 45 6.62 -39.31 -63.16
N ASN A 46 7.64 -38.48 -63.36
CA ASN A 46 8.46 -38.49 -64.57
C ASN A 46 9.22 -39.82 -64.75
N VAL A 47 9.79 -40.37 -63.68
CA VAL A 47 10.42 -41.71 -63.70
C VAL A 47 9.38 -42.78 -64.05
N ASN A 48 8.20 -42.74 -63.43
CA ASN A 48 7.14 -43.71 -63.69
C ASN A 48 6.62 -43.63 -65.13
N ALA A 49 6.43 -42.42 -65.65
CA ALA A 49 6.00 -42.18 -67.03
C ALA A 49 7.05 -42.67 -68.04
N HIS A 50 8.34 -42.45 -67.76
CA HIS A 50 9.43 -43.02 -68.56
C HIS A 50 9.35 -44.54 -68.52
N LEU A 51 9.28 -45.18 -67.35
CA LEU A 51 9.18 -46.64 -67.27
C LEU A 51 7.96 -47.21 -68.01
N ALA A 52 6.79 -46.59 -67.89
CA ALA A 52 5.58 -47.00 -68.61
C ALA A 52 5.73 -46.89 -70.14
N LEU A 53 6.46 -45.90 -70.64
CA LEU A 53 6.77 -45.77 -72.06
C LEU A 53 7.66 -46.92 -72.58
N ALA A 54 8.52 -47.51 -71.72
CA ALA A 54 9.32 -48.67 -72.10
C ALA A 54 8.45 -49.89 -72.41
N ASP A 55 7.35 -50.06 -71.69
CA ASP A 55 6.45 -51.22 -71.82
C ASP A 55 5.62 -51.17 -73.10
N THR A 56 5.51 -50.00 -73.73
CA THR A 56 4.70 -49.80 -74.95
C THR A 56 5.50 -49.82 -76.25
N LYS A 57 6.84 -49.87 -76.20
CA LYS A 57 7.70 -49.87 -77.39
C LYS A 57 8.25 -51.26 -77.72
N GLU A 58 8.18 -51.63 -78.99
CA GLU A 58 8.70 -52.90 -79.54
C GLU A 58 10.23 -53.06 -79.34
N SER A 59 10.96 -51.96 -79.24
CA SER A 59 12.38 -51.95 -78.85
C SER A 59 12.75 -50.64 -78.14
N LYS A 60 13.67 -50.72 -77.16
CA LYS A 60 14.13 -49.56 -76.39
C LYS A 60 15.12 -48.72 -77.20
N PRO A 61 14.97 -47.39 -77.26
CA PRO A 61 15.96 -46.50 -77.87
C PRO A 61 17.33 -46.62 -77.21
N LYS A 62 18.42 -46.35 -77.97
CA LYS A 62 19.79 -46.39 -77.43
C LYS A 62 20.02 -45.40 -76.28
N SER A 63 19.32 -44.26 -76.25
CA SER A 63 19.41 -43.26 -75.17
C SER A 63 18.61 -43.63 -73.92
N TRP A 64 17.79 -44.67 -73.96
CA TRP A 64 16.80 -44.96 -72.93
C TRP A 64 17.37 -45.05 -71.50
N ALA A 65 18.48 -45.76 -71.36
CA ALA A 65 19.14 -45.96 -70.08
C ALA A 65 19.80 -44.67 -69.57
N HIS A 66 20.25 -43.81 -70.48
CA HIS A 66 20.81 -42.51 -70.14
C HIS A 66 19.71 -41.59 -69.61
N ASP A 67 18.59 -41.49 -70.33
CA ASP A 67 17.44 -40.65 -69.94
C ASP A 67 16.85 -41.10 -68.59
N LEU A 68 16.78 -42.42 -68.36
CA LEU A 68 16.36 -42.97 -67.07
C LEU A 68 17.32 -42.57 -65.93
N ALA A 69 18.64 -42.66 -66.17
CA ALA A 69 19.63 -42.29 -65.17
C ALA A 69 19.56 -40.79 -64.78
N GLU A 70 19.25 -39.91 -65.74
CA GLU A 70 19.04 -38.48 -65.46
C GLU A 70 17.78 -38.22 -64.62
N LEU A 71 16.69 -38.93 -64.91
CA LEU A 71 15.45 -38.83 -64.14
C LEU A 71 15.63 -39.38 -62.71
N GLU A 72 16.33 -40.51 -62.56
CA GLU A 72 16.68 -41.07 -61.25
C GLU A 72 17.60 -40.14 -60.45
N ALA A 73 18.55 -39.47 -61.11
CA ALA A 73 19.39 -38.47 -60.48
C ALA A 73 18.57 -37.25 -59.99
N THR A 74 17.61 -36.80 -60.80
CA THR A 74 16.68 -35.72 -60.44
C THR A 74 15.81 -36.11 -59.24
N LEU A 75 15.26 -37.32 -59.23
CA LEU A 75 14.51 -37.87 -58.10
C LEU A 75 15.36 -37.95 -56.82
N LYS A 76 16.61 -38.40 -56.94
CA LYS A 76 17.55 -38.46 -55.81
C LYS A 76 17.83 -37.06 -55.25
N TRP A 77 18.03 -36.06 -56.12
CA TRP A 77 18.19 -34.67 -55.70
C TRP A 77 16.94 -34.15 -54.98
N ALA A 78 15.74 -34.40 -55.53
CA ALA A 78 14.48 -33.95 -54.94
C ALA A 78 14.24 -34.57 -53.55
N ARG A 79 14.52 -35.87 -53.40
CA ARG A 79 14.50 -36.57 -52.09
C ARG A 79 15.46 -35.94 -51.09
N SER A 80 16.71 -35.69 -51.51
CA SER A 80 17.71 -35.04 -50.65
C SER A 80 17.25 -33.64 -50.23
N ARG A 81 16.66 -32.88 -51.16
CA ARG A 81 16.12 -31.55 -50.89
C ARG A 81 14.97 -31.62 -49.87
N ARG A 82 14.02 -32.56 -50.02
CA ARG A 82 12.94 -32.75 -49.04
C ARG A 82 13.49 -33.04 -47.65
N THR A 83 14.47 -33.93 -47.53
CA THR A 83 15.09 -34.25 -46.24
C THR A 83 15.76 -33.02 -45.62
N SER A 84 16.51 -32.23 -46.41
CA SER A 84 17.09 -30.96 -45.94
C SER A 84 16.03 -30.00 -45.41
N LYS A 85 14.95 -29.79 -46.18
CA LYS A 85 13.86 -28.89 -45.79
C LYS A 85 13.07 -29.37 -44.57
N SER A 86 12.99 -30.69 -44.37
CA SER A 86 12.40 -31.25 -43.16
C SER A 86 13.23 -30.89 -41.91
N MET A 87 14.56 -30.97 -42.00
CA MET A 87 15.46 -30.58 -40.90
C MET A 87 15.39 -29.07 -40.63
N GLU A 88 15.36 -28.25 -41.67
CA GLU A 88 15.19 -26.79 -41.53
C GLU A 88 13.85 -26.42 -40.86
N LEU A 89 12.76 -27.12 -41.18
CA LEU A 89 11.47 -26.92 -40.52
C LEU A 89 11.53 -27.29 -39.04
N GLU A 90 12.19 -28.40 -38.69
CA GLU A 90 12.38 -28.78 -37.28
C GLU A 90 13.18 -27.75 -36.50
N GLU A 91 14.23 -27.18 -37.09
CA GLU A 91 15.00 -26.10 -36.48
C GLU A 91 14.16 -24.84 -36.30
N ALA A 92 13.44 -24.41 -37.35
CA ALA A 92 12.55 -23.26 -37.30
C ALA A 92 11.42 -23.45 -36.26
N GLN A 93 10.94 -24.68 -36.07
CA GLN A 93 9.94 -25.02 -35.04
C GLN A 93 10.51 -24.83 -33.63
N ARG A 94 11.75 -25.27 -33.37
CA ARG A 94 12.41 -25.08 -32.07
C ARG A 94 12.64 -23.61 -31.79
N ASP A 95 13.09 -22.85 -32.79
CA ASP A 95 13.29 -21.41 -32.68
C ASP A 95 11.97 -20.68 -32.38
N LEU A 96 10.88 -21.08 -33.05
CA LEU A 96 9.56 -20.51 -32.79
C LEU A 96 9.11 -20.75 -31.35
N GLN A 97 9.24 -21.98 -30.84
CA GLN A 97 8.92 -22.29 -29.45
C GLN A 97 9.75 -21.48 -28.45
N ALA A 98 11.04 -21.30 -28.72
CA ALA A 98 11.91 -20.47 -27.89
C ALA A 98 11.49 -18.99 -27.92
N ALA A 99 11.12 -18.47 -29.09
CA ALA A 99 10.64 -17.10 -29.26
C ALA A 99 9.26 -16.88 -28.61
N GLU A 100 8.35 -17.85 -28.69
CA GLU A 100 7.06 -17.83 -27.99
C GLU A 100 7.25 -17.76 -26.49
N ARG A 101 8.16 -18.57 -25.94
CA ARG A 101 8.50 -18.54 -24.52
C ARG A 101 9.10 -17.20 -24.11
N ALA A 102 10.01 -16.64 -24.91
CA ALA A 102 10.60 -15.34 -24.63
C ALA A 102 9.53 -14.23 -24.62
N LEU A 103 8.60 -14.23 -25.59
CA LEU A 103 7.50 -13.28 -25.63
C LEU A 103 6.57 -13.43 -24.43
N ALA A 104 6.28 -14.66 -24.00
CA ALA A 104 5.47 -14.91 -22.81
C ALA A 104 6.14 -14.37 -21.54
N LEU A 105 7.45 -14.59 -21.38
CA LEU A 105 8.21 -14.05 -20.24
C LEU A 105 8.21 -12.52 -20.22
N ALA A 106 8.43 -11.88 -21.37
CA ALA A 106 8.38 -10.43 -21.49
C ALA A 106 6.99 -9.86 -21.13
N LYS A 107 5.91 -10.52 -21.57
CA LYS A 107 4.54 -10.17 -21.16
C LYS A 107 4.36 -10.30 -19.65
N MET A 108 4.84 -11.39 -19.06
CA MET A 108 4.77 -11.60 -17.62
C MET A 108 5.54 -10.52 -16.86
N GLU A 109 6.71 -10.13 -17.33
CA GLU A 109 7.52 -9.05 -16.75
C GLU A 109 6.77 -7.71 -16.78
N ASP A 110 6.21 -7.33 -17.94
CA ASP A 110 5.41 -6.10 -18.05
C ASP A 110 4.20 -6.10 -17.10
N ARG A 111 3.52 -7.25 -16.95
CA ARG A 111 2.38 -7.35 -16.01
C ARG A 111 2.83 -7.37 -14.56
N ALA A 112 3.95 -8.03 -14.25
CA ALA A 112 4.53 -8.05 -12.92
C ALA A 112 5.00 -6.66 -12.50
N ALA A 113 5.58 -5.86 -13.40
CA ALA A 113 5.95 -4.47 -13.14
C ALA A 113 4.73 -3.61 -12.80
N VAL A 114 3.62 -3.80 -13.50
CA VAL A 114 2.36 -3.07 -13.24
C VAL A 114 1.74 -3.48 -11.91
N ILE A 115 1.77 -4.79 -11.59
CA ILE A 115 1.31 -5.30 -10.29
C ILE A 115 2.21 -4.82 -9.16
N GLY A 116 3.54 -4.88 -9.34
CA GLY A 116 4.52 -4.42 -8.35
C GLY A 116 4.50 -2.91 -8.12
N GLY A 117 4.12 -2.14 -9.14
CA GLY A 117 3.87 -0.70 -9.02
C GLY A 117 2.54 -0.36 -8.34
N PHE A 118 1.70 -1.34 -8.01
CA PHE A 118 0.47 -1.09 -7.26
C PHE A 118 0.78 -0.90 -5.78
N SER A 119 0.64 0.33 -5.29
CA SER A 119 0.66 0.61 -3.86
C SER A 119 -0.77 0.56 -3.29
N ARG A 120 -0.99 -0.39 -2.36
CA ARG A 120 -2.24 -0.47 -1.59
C ARG A 120 -2.52 0.84 -0.85
N ASP A 121 -1.48 1.44 -0.29
CA ASP A 121 -1.63 2.68 0.49
C ASP A 121 -2.01 3.85 -0.42
N GLU A 122 -1.39 3.99 -1.59
CA GLU A 122 -1.81 5.00 -2.57
C GLU A 122 -3.24 4.75 -3.07
N PHE A 123 -3.62 3.49 -3.30
CA PHE A 123 -4.97 3.14 -3.70
C PHE A 123 -5.99 3.57 -2.63
N ILE A 124 -5.74 3.23 -1.37
CA ILE A 124 -6.59 3.63 -0.23
C ILE A 124 -6.63 5.15 -0.12
N GLN A 125 -5.50 5.86 -0.22
CA GLN A 125 -5.47 7.32 -0.14
C GLN A 125 -6.27 7.98 -1.27
N ARG A 126 -6.10 7.54 -2.52
CA ARG A 126 -6.88 8.04 -3.65
C ARG A 126 -8.37 7.77 -3.47
N TYR A 127 -8.74 6.62 -2.89
CA TYR A 127 -10.13 6.28 -2.65
C TYR A 127 -10.73 7.13 -1.51
N LYS A 128 -9.99 7.30 -0.40
CA LYS A 128 -10.35 8.21 0.69
C LYS A 128 -10.57 9.65 0.19
N GLN A 129 -9.69 10.16 -0.68
CA GLN A 129 -9.85 11.49 -1.28
C GLN A 129 -11.12 11.61 -2.14
N LYS A 130 -11.55 10.53 -2.81
CA LYS A 130 -12.80 10.53 -3.58
C LYS A 130 -14.04 10.47 -2.69
N LEU A 131 -13.94 9.79 -1.54
CA LEU A 131 -15.02 9.69 -0.57
C LEU A 131 -15.14 10.94 0.32
N ALA A 132 -14.06 11.69 0.50
CA ALA A 132 -14.04 12.91 1.31
C ALA A 132 -15.20 13.89 0.99
N PRO A 133 -15.45 14.31 -0.26
CA PRO A 133 -16.56 15.23 -0.55
C PRO A 133 -17.94 14.62 -0.25
N ILE A 134 -18.15 13.33 -0.52
CA ILE A 134 -19.42 12.64 -0.24
C ILE A 134 -19.65 12.57 1.28
N ARG A 135 -18.59 12.28 2.03
CA ARG A 135 -18.62 12.30 3.49
C ARG A 135 -18.95 13.69 4.00
N ASP A 136 -18.31 14.73 3.46
CA ASP A 136 -18.49 16.10 3.92
C ASP A 136 -19.92 16.60 3.60
N GLU A 137 -20.50 16.23 2.44
CA GLU A 137 -21.91 16.46 2.10
C GLU A 137 -22.86 15.77 3.08
N MET A 138 -22.61 14.49 3.38
CA MET A 138 -23.45 13.71 4.28
C MET A 138 -23.43 14.26 5.72
N TRP A 139 -22.26 14.68 6.23
CA TRP A 139 -22.17 15.37 7.52
C TRP A 139 -22.86 16.73 7.52
N ALA A 140 -22.77 17.48 6.43
CA ALA A 140 -23.46 18.77 6.31
C ALA A 140 -24.99 18.61 6.35
N GLU A 141 -25.53 17.59 5.68
CA GLU A 141 -26.97 17.27 5.73
C GLU A 141 -27.42 16.85 7.13
N LEU A 142 -26.63 16.01 7.80
CA LEU A 142 -26.90 15.61 9.19
C LEU A 142 -26.88 16.79 10.16
N HIS A 143 -25.90 17.68 10.03
CA HIS A 143 -25.82 18.88 10.87
C HIS A 143 -26.99 19.83 10.61
N LEU A 144 -27.36 20.04 9.35
CA LEU A 144 -28.53 20.85 9.00
C LEU A 144 -29.81 20.29 9.64
N LEU A 145 -30.00 18.97 9.62
CA LEU A 145 -31.16 18.34 10.27
C LEU A 145 -31.16 18.57 11.79
N ALA A 146 -30.01 18.44 12.45
CA ALA A 146 -29.88 18.68 13.89
C ALA A 146 -30.08 20.16 14.28
N ASP A 147 -29.58 21.08 13.46
CA ASP A 147 -29.76 22.52 13.65
C ASP A 147 -31.25 22.89 13.51
N LEU A 148 -31.93 22.36 12.48
CA LEU A 148 -33.37 22.55 12.29
C LEU A 148 -34.20 21.95 13.43
N GLU A 149 -33.83 20.78 13.94
CA GLU A 149 -34.49 20.19 15.11
C GLU A 149 -34.38 21.10 16.35
N THR A 150 -33.18 21.66 16.58
CA THR A 150 -32.91 22.59 17.68
C THR A 150 -33.70 23.89 17.51
N GLU A 151 -33.71 24.44 16.29
CA GLU A 151 -34.47 25.66 15.96
C GLU A 151 -35.96 25.48 16.22
N VAL A 152 -36.55 24.33 15.84
CA VAL A 152 -37.96 24.02 16.12
C VAL A 152 -38.23 23.95 17.62
N ALA A 153 -37.33 23.33 18.41
CA ALA A 153 -37.46 23.30 19.86
C ALA A 153 -37.36 24.69 20.50
N ASP A 154 -36.47 25.54 19.99
CA ASP A 154 -36.30 26.91 20.46
C ASP A 154 -37.51 27.78 20.14
N ILE A 155 -38.03 27.70 18.90
CA ILE A 155 -39.27 28.37 18.50
C ILE A 155 -40.43 27.94 19.40
N ALA A 156 -40.59 26.63 19.64
CA ALA A 156 -41.65 26.10 20.49
C ALA A 156 -41.53 26.65 21.93
N ARG A 157 -40.32 26.65 22.49
CA ARG A 157 -40.03 27.20 23.83
C ARG A 157 -40.33 28.69 23.93
N GLU A 158 -39.88 29.50 22.97
CA GLU A 158 -40.12 30.95 22.94
C GLU A 158 -41.61 31.29 22.78
N ALA A 159 -42.35 30.47 22.04
CA ALA A 159 -43.80 30.61 21.86
C ALA A 159 -44.62 30.09 23.06
N GLY A 160 -43.99 29.50 24.08
CA GLY A 160 -44.68 28.91 25.22
C GLY A 160 -45.43 27.62 24.88
N ILE A 161 -45.05 26.94 23.80
CA ILE A 161 -45.59 25.65 23.37
C ILE A 161 -44.87 24.57 24.20
N ASP A 162 -45.55 24.04 25.21
CA ASP A 162 -45.00 23.09 26.18
C ASP A 162 -45.61 21.67 26.04
N ASN A 163 -45.36 20.79 27.03
CA ASN A 163 -45.84 19.39 27.07
C ASN A 163 -47.37 19.22 26.92
N GLY A 164 -48.16 20.30 26.96
CA GLY A 164 -49.61 20.27 26.82
C GLY A 164 -50.15 20.56 25.42
N ASP A 165 -49.31 20.98 24.46
CA ASP A 165 -49.78 21.30 23.10
C ASP A 165 -50.09 20.01 22.30
N PRO A 166 -51.31 19.84 21.78
CA PRO A 166 -51.69 18.62 21.06
C PRO A 166 -50.92 18.41 19.74
N ARG A 167 -50.22 19.44 19.24
CA ARG A 167 -49.48 19.42 17.98
C ARG A 167 -47.98 19.26 18.17
N TYR A 168 -47.46 19.40 19.39
CA TYR A 168 -46.01 19.34 19.64
C TYR A 168 -45.68 18.38 20.79
N THR A 169 -44.79 17.43 20.53
CA THR A 169 -44.25 16.54 21.54
C THR A 169 -42.79 16.90 21.77
N PRO A 170 -42.42 17.48 22.94
CA PRO A 170 -41.05 17.90 23.22
C PRO A 170 -40.13 16.70 23.49
N PRO A 171 -38.79 16.91 23.46
CA PRO A 171 -37.85 15.84 23.72
C PRO A 171 -37.98 15.34 25.17
N PRO A 172 -37.87 14.03 25.41
CA PRO A 172 -37.88 13.47 26.77
C PRO A 172 -36.72 14.05 27.59
N THR A 173 -37.00 14.45 28.83
CA THR A 173 -35.98 14.94 29.76
C THR A 173 -35.01 13.81 30.13
N GLY A 174 -33.80 13.86 29.57
CA GLY A 174 -32.68 13.01 29.97
C GLY A 174 -32.52 11.66 29.25
N SER A 175 -33.17 11.43 28.10
CA SER A 175 -32.83 10.28 27.25
C SER A 175 -31.96 10.69 26.05
N SER A 176 -31.02 9.82 25.68
CA SER A 176 -30.24 9.89 24.44
C SER A 176 -31.00 9.30 23.24
N ASP A 177 -32.33 9.17 23.35
CA ASP A 177 -33.15 8.41 22.42
C ASP A 177 -33.93 9.38 21.51
N PRO A 178 -33.60 9.48 20.21
CA PRO A 178 -34.15 10.50 19.30
C PRO A 178 -35.63 10.30 18.95
N GLY A 179 -36.27 9.20 19.36
CA GLY A 179 -37.56 8.76 18.81
C GLY A 179 -38.83 9.49 19.24
N ARG A 180 -38.79 10.67 19.91
CA ARG A 180 -39.99 11.27 20.53
C ARG A 180 -40.23 12.76 20.26
N HIS A 181 -39.45 13.38 19.38
CA HIS A 181 -39.62 14.80 19.05
C HIS A 181 -40.52 14.93 17.82
N GLN A 182 -41.73 15.49 17.98
CA GLN A 182 -42.74 15.52 16.91
C GLN A 182 -43.47 16.85 16.83
N PHE A 183 -43.76 17.31 15.60
CA PHE A 183 -44.66 18.42 15.34
C PHE A 183 -45.68 18.00 14.28
N ASP A 184 -46.98 18.13 14.56
CA ASP A 184 -48.09 17.70 13.70
C ASP A 184 -47.98 16.24 13.21
N GLY A 185 -47.48 15.35 14.06
CA GLY A 185 -47.26 13.93 13.72
C GLY A 185 -46.07 13.69 12.78
N VAL A 186 -45.33 14.73 12.39
CA VAL A 186 -44.04 14.61 11.70
C VAL A 186 -42.96 14.38 12.75
N ASN A 187 -42.19 13.31 12.57
CA ASN A 187 -41.02 13.05 13.39
C ASN A 187 -39.89 14.02 13.00
N LEU A 188 -39.50 14.88 13.95
CA LEU A 188 -38.46 15.89 13.76
C LEU A 188 -37.05 15.30 13.85
N ALA A 189 -36.92 14.08 14.36
CA ALA A 189 -35.71 13.29 14.35
C ALA A 189 -35.90 12.08 13.41
N PRO A 190 -35.61 12.20 12.10
CA PRO A 190 -35.83 11.13 11.15
C PRO A 190 -34.98 9.90 11.49
N GLY A 191 -35.58 8.94 12.21
CA GLY A 191 -35.27 7.52 12.21
C GLY A 191 -33.81 7.11 12.43
N GLY A 192 -33.08 7.77 13.35
CA GLY A 192 -31.75 7.27 13.73
C GLY A 192 -30.63 7.55 12.74
N LEU A 193 -30.79 8.55 11.87
CA LEU A 193 -29.67 9.20 11.17
C LEU A 193 -28.77 9.91 12.20
N ASN A 194 -27.94 9.14 12.89
CA ASN A 194 -26.96 9.59 13.86
C ASN A 194 -25.55 9.41 13.30
N SER A 195 -24.55 9.94 14.01
CA SER A 195 -23.13 9.79 13.66
C SER A 195 -22.72 8.33 13.43
N TYR A 196 -23.35 7.38 14.12
CA TYR A 196 -23.09 5.96 13.98
C TYR A 196 -23.57 5.37 12.64
N LEU A 197 -24.73 5.79 12.14
CA LEU A 197 -25.24 5.37 10.81
C LEU A 197 -24.36 5.94 9.68
N ALA A 198 -23.82 7.14 9.88
CA ALA A 198 -22.85 7.78 8.99
C ALA A 198 -21.51 7.03 8.96
N GLU A 199 -21.01 6.60 10.12
CA GLU A 199 -19.81 5.76 10.26
C GLU A 199 -20.01 4.38 9.61
N GLU A 200 -21.18 3.76 9.80
CA GLU A 200 -21.55 2.46 9.21
C GLU A 200 -21.70 2.52 7.67
N ALA A 201 -22.28 3.61 7.13
CA ALA A 201 -22.49 3.77 5.69
C ALA A 201 -21.21 4.07 4.90
N LEU A 202 -20.18 4.63 5.54
CA LEU A 202 -18.98 5.13 4.86
C LEU A 202 -17.75 4.23 4.97
N GLU A 203 -17.61 3.36 5.99
CA GLU A 203 -16.31 2.74 6.34
C GLU A 203 -15.16 3.79 6.44
N VAL A 204 -15.47 5.06 6.69
CA VAL A 204 -14.50 6.17 6.78
C VAL A 204 -14.34 6.51 8.26
N GLY A 205 -13.10 6.42 8.75
CA GLY A 205 -12.75 6.54 10.17
C GLY A 205 -13.11 7.86 10.86
N ASP A 206 -12.85 7.86 12.17
CA ASP A 206 -13.31 8.75 13.24
C ASP A 206 -13.67 10.21 12.87
N ASP A 207 -14.79 10.67 13.44
CA ASP A 207 -15.33 12.04 13.38
C ASP A 207 -14.23 13.11 13.58
N PRO A 208 -14.06 14.07 12.65
CA PRO A 208 -13.04 15.11 12.74
C PRO A 208 -13.17 16.01 13.98
N ARG A 209 -14.36 16.20 14.57
CA ARG A 209 -14.53 16.90 15.85
C ARG A 209 -14.02 16.06 17.02
N VAL A 210 -14.20 14.74 16.95
CA VAL A 210 -13.68 13.77 17.93
C VAL A 210 -12.16 13.64 17.81
N VAL A 211 -11.62 13.58 16.59
CA VAL A 211 -10.17 13.58 16.32
C VAL A 211 -9.53 14.84 16.87
N ALA A 212 -10.07 16.03 16.57
CA ALA A 212 -9.55 17.30 17.07
C ALA A 212 -9.60 17.39 18.61
N ALA A 213 -10.69 16.93 19.23
CA ALA A 213 -10.79 16.88 20.70
C ALA A 213 -9.78 15.90 21.33
N ARG A 214 -9.55 14.75 20.68
CA ARG A 214 -8.61 13.73 21.14
C ARG A 214 -7.15 14.18 20.99
N GLU A 215 -6.84 14.87 19.89
CA GLU A 215 -5.52 15.49 19.65
C GLU A 215 -5.24 16.63 20.64
N ALA A 216 -6.24 17.48 20.93
CA ALA A 216 -6.12 18.53 21.95
C ALA A 216 -5.87 17.94 23.35
N ALA A 217 -6.62 16.90 23.72
CA ALA A 217 -6.43 16.21 25.01
C ALA A 217 -5.07 15.50 25.11
N ALA A 218 -4.57 14.93 24.01
CA ALA A 218 -3.24 14.31 23.96
C ALA A 218 -2.11 15.35 24.08
N ALA A 219 -2.26 16.52 23.44
CA ALA A 219 -1.30 17.62 23.52
C ALA A 219 -1.23 18.23 24.93
N GLU A 220 -2.35 18.36 25.64
CA GLU A 220 -2.35 18.75 27.05
C GLU A 220 -1.61 17.73 27.93
N TRP A 221 -1.81 16.43 27.66
CA TRP A 221 -1.17 15.36 28.42
C TRP A 221 0.35 15.30 28.21
N THR A 222 0.83 15.53 26.99
CA THR A 222 2.27 15.58 26.70
C THR A 222 2.91 16.84 27.29
N ALA A 223 2.27 18.01 27.15
CA ALA A 223 2.75 19.25 27.76
C ALA A 223 2.87 19.14 29.29
N ARG A 224 1.91 18.47 29.95
CA ARG A 224 1.96 18.20 31.39
C ARG A 224 3.11 17.27 31.77
N ARG A 225 3.37 16.21 30.98
CA ARG A 225 4.48 15.29 31.23
C ARG A 225 5.85 15.95 31.03
N ASP A 226 5.99 16.79 30.03
CA ASP A 226 7.24 17.50 29.74
C ASP A 226 7.56 18.53 30.84
N ALA A 227 6.54 19.23 31.36
CA ALA A 227 6.68 20.12 32.52
C ALA A 227 7.13 19.37 33.78
N GLU A 228 6.52 18.20 34.06
CA GLU A 228 6.90 17.37 35.21
C GLU A 228 8.30 16.75 35.07
N GLU A 229 8.73 16.41 33.85
CA GLU A 229 10.10 15.99 33.60
C GLU A 229 11.11 17.12 33.78
N GLN A 230 10.75 18.34 33.39
CA GLN A 230 11.61 19.51 33.54
C GLN A 230 11.78 19.87 35.02
N GLU A 231 10.71 19.86 35.82
CA GLU A 231 10.80 20.04 37.28
C GLU A 231 11.68 18.95 37.92
N ARG A 232 11.53 17.69 37.53
CA ARG A 232 12.40 16.58 38.02
C ARG A 232 13.86 16.72 37.58
N ARG A 233 14.16 17.41 36.47
CA ARG A 233 15.55 17.70 36.06
C ARG A 233 16.12 18.83 36.90
N GLU A 234 15.36 19.91 37.10
CA GLU A 234 15.77 21.02 37.94
C GLU A 234 15.99 20.60 39.39
N GLU A 235 15.13 19.74 39.95
CA GLU A 235 15.30 19.21 41.30
C GLU A 235 16.59 18.38 41.44
N ARG A 236 16.88 17.52 40.44
CA ARG A 236 18.13 16.75 40.39
C ARG A 236 19.37 17.65 40.28
N GLU A 237 19.30 18.75 39.54
CA GLU A 237 20.38 19.72 39.47
C GLU A 237 20.56 20.50 40.77
N ARG A 238 19.46 20.92 41.41
CA ARG A 238 19.50 21.56 42.73
C ARG A 238 20.10 20.64 43.78
N GLU A 239 19.74 19.37 43.80
CA GLU A 239 20.35 18.37 44.70
C GLU A 239 21.83 18.14 44.39
N ARG A 240 22.23 18.09 43.11
CA ARG A 240 23.62 17.94 42.71
C ARG A 240 24.45 19.13 43.21
N LEU A 241 23.97 20.35 42.96
CA LEU A 241 24.62 21.58 43.42
C LEU A 241 24.67 21.65 44.96
N TRP A 242 23.62 21.22 45.65
CA TRP A 242 23.61 21.13 47.11
C TRP A 242 24.63 20.12 47.64
N ARG A 243 24.75 18.94 47.00
CA ARG A 243 25.76 17.92 47.36
C ARG A 243 27.18 18.42 47.11
N GLU A 244 27.46 19.02 45.95
CA GLU A 244 28.77 19.61 45.63
C GLU A 244 29.15 20.73 46.61
N HIS A 245 28.19 21.59 46.98
CA HIS A 245 28.39 22.63 47.98
C HIS A 245 28.64 22.03 49.38
N ARG A 246 27.89 21.00 49.77
CA ARG A 246 28.08 20.27 51.03
C ARG A 246 29.45 19.61 51.09
N GLU A 247 29.89 18.96 50.02
CA GLU A 247 31.23 18.35 49.95
C GLU A 247 32.36 19.39 50.02
N ARG A 248 32.18 20.58 49.45
CA ARG A 248 33.14 21.69 49.58
C ARG A 248 33.18 22.30 50.99
N THR A 249 32.05 22.35 51.68
CA THR A 249 31.94 22.99 53.01
C THR A 249 32.18 22.03 54.16
N PHE A 250 32.06 20.72 53.93
CA PHE A 250 32.33 19.70 54.93
C PHE A 250 33.84 19.43 55.03
N ASN A 251 34.50 20.13 55.95
CA ASN A 251 35.85 19.80 56.40
C ASN A 251 35.76 18.76 57.54
N PRO A 252 36.13 17.48 57.33
CA PRO A 252 36.06 16.46 58.38
C PRO A 252 37.02 16.70 59.55
N ASN A 253 37.92 17.68 59.45
CA ASN A 253 38.92 18.03 60.45
C ASN A 253 38.70 19.37 61.17
N ALA A 254 37.51 19.98 61.08
CA ALA A 254 37.22 21.20 61.86
C ALA A 254 37.00 20.85 63.36
N PRO A 255 37.75 21.45 64.31
CA PRO A 255 37.58 21.17 65.73
C PRO A 255 36.19 21.60 66.20
N ARG A 256 35.42 20.65 66.73
CA ARG A 256 34.12 20.90 67.35
C ARG A 256 34.30 21.76 68.60
N GLN A 257 33.81 23.00 68.57
CA GLN A 257 33.57 23.74 69.81
C GLN A 257 32.48 23.02 70.60
N ILE A 258 32.82 22.57 71.81
CA ILE A 258 31.86 22.02 72.76
C ILE A 258 31.04 23.20 73.30
N GLN A 259 29.84 23.39 72.75
CA GLN A 259 28.81 24.20 73.40
C GLN A 259 28.09 23.31 74.42
N TYR A 260 28.23 23.65 75.70
CA TYR A 260 27.42 23.09 76.78
C TYR A 260 26.02 23.71 76.70
N PRO A 261 24.94 22.91 76.76
CA PRO A 261 23.60 23.45 76.91
C PRO A 261 23.44 23.94 78.35
N ASP A 262 22.75 25.07 78.49
CA ASP A 262 22.24 25.65 79.74
C ASP A 262 23.26 26.40 80.63
N GLY A 263 23.47 27.68 80.32
CA GLY A 263 23.27 28.81 81.26
C GLY A 263 23.98 28.87 82.62
N GLY A 264 24.91 27.98 82.95
CA GLY A 264 25.58 27.95 84.25
C GLY A 264 26.88 28.75 84.27
N HIS A 265 26.81 30.05 84.55
CA HIS A 265 28.01 30.84 84.89
C HIS A 265 28.60 30.39 86.25
N PRO A 266 29.94 30.38 86.42
CA PRO A 266 30.57 30.04 87.69
C PRO A 266 30.29 31.12 88.75
N MET A 267 29.61 30.71 89.82
CA MET A 267 29.37 31.54 91.00
C MET A 267 30.69 31.81 91.73
N LYS A 268 31.11 33.09 91.75
CA LYS A 268 32.10 33.60 92.70
C LYS A 268 31.50 33.58 94.11
N THR A 269 32.12 32.85 95.03
CA THR A 269 31.95 33.08 96.47
C THR A 269 33.28 33.53 97.06
N SER A 270 33.40 34.84 97.23
CA SER A 270 34.42 35.46 98.09
C SER A 270 33.79 35.76 99.45
N ARG A 271 34.23 35.06 100.51
CA ARG A 271 34.18 35.54 101.90
C ARG A 271 35.34 34.96 102.73
N LEU A 272 36.37 35.80 102.83
CA LEU A 272 37.20 36.16 104.01
C LEU A 272 37.75 35.06 104.96
N GLY A 273 39.08 35.01 105.00
CA GLY A 273 39.92 34.74 106.18
C GLY A 273 41.23 35.55 106.04
N PRO A 274 41.79 36.15 107.12
CA PRO A 274 42.56 37.39 107.03
C PRO A 274 44.08 37.21 107.04
N GLY A 275 44.78 38.15 106.40
CA GLY A 275 46.17 38.48 106.71
C GLY A 275 47.17 38.04 105.65
N LEU A 276 47.63 39.00 104.83
CA LEU A 276 49.02 39.47 104.84
C LEU A 276 49.22 40.41 103.65
N THR A 277 49.76 41.57 103.97
CA THR A 277 50.09 42.68 103.07
C THR A 277 51.50 42.50 102.49
N PRO A 278 52.06 43.47 101.74
CA PRO A 278 52.49 43.30 100.37
C PRO A 278 54.02 43.20 100.30
N ASN A 279 54.59 43.01 99.10
CA ASN A 279 55.74 43.77 98.58
C ASN A 279 56.34 43.07 97.36
N GLY A 280 56.71 43.88 96.37
CA GLY A 280 57.59 43.50 95.26
C GLY A 280 56.91 43.53 93.92
#